data_AF-W6TX19-F1
#
_entry.id   AF-W6TX19-F1
#
_cell.length_a   1.000
_cell.length_b   1.000
_cell.length_c   1.000
_cell.angle_alpha   90.00
_cell.angle_beta   90.00
_cell.angle_gamma   90.00
#
_symmetry.space_group_name_H-M   'P 1'
#
loop_
_entity.id
_entity.type
_entity.pdbx_description
1 polymer ?
#
loop_
_entity_poly.entity_id
_entity_poly.type
_entity_poly.pdbx_seq_one_letter_code
_entity_poly.pdbx_strand_id
1 'polypeptide(L)'
;MGKGFLDVFVSFGDMITGTLGIKADTKKSEIGGYFIKIAGTMKEVKGKLSKILEEHGNCPKVKEKIEEFIGEICKIEAGAKIASSGASGGDVIGNAVAAGHGAIPANKESVVSIVKGIKTIV
;
A
#
# COMPACT_ATOMS: atom_id res chain seq x y z
N MET A 1 11.04 -10.01 -23.07
CA MET A 1 10.15 -8.86 -22.78
C MET A 1 8.75 -9.28 -22.32
N GLY A 2 7.91 -9.92 -23.15
CA GLY A 2 6.49 -10.18 -22.80
C GLY A 2 6.24 -10.97 -21.52
N LYS A 3 7.01 -12.04 -21.26
CA LYS A 3 6.89 -12.84 -20.03
C LYS A 3 7.18 -12.03 -18.75
N GLY A 4 8.19 -11.15 -18.78
CA GLY A 4 8.54 -10.31 -17.63
C GLY A 4 7.42 -9.34 -17.26
N PHE A 5 6.77 -8.73 -18.26
CA PHE A 5 5.59 -7.89 -18.01
C PHE A 5 4.39 -8.68 -17.51
N LEU A 6 4.17 -9.90 -17.99
CA LEU A 6 3.13 -10.78 -17.46
C LEU A 6 3.39 -11.10 -15.97
N ASP A 7 4.64 -11.39 -15.60
CA ASP A 7 5.02 -11.66 -14.20
C ASP A 7 4.82 -10.42 -13.29
N VAL A 8 4.91 -9.20 -13.84
CA VAL A 8 4.54 -7.94 -13.16
C VAL A 8 3.02 -7.83 -12.99
N PHE A 9 2.25 -8.12 -14.05
CA PHE A 9 0.78 -8.09 -13.98
C PHE A 9 0.21 -9.10 -12.98
N VAL A 10 0.80 -10.29 -12.89
CA VAL A 10 0.42 -11.32 -11.91
C VAL A 10 0.60 -10.81 -10.47
N SER A 11 1.70 -10.10 -10.15
CA SER A 11 1.89 -9.52 -8.81
C SER A 11 0.77 -8.57 -8.40
N PHE A 12 0.24 -7.77 -9.34
CA PHE A 12 -0.91 -6.92 -9.06
C PHE A 12 -2.19 -7.73 -8.84
N GLY A 13 -2.39 -8.80 -9.62
CA GLY A 13 -3.51 -9.72 -9.44
C GLY A 13 -3.50 -10.37 -8.05
N ASP A 14 -2.35 -10.92 -7.64
CA ASP A 14 -2.18 -11.58 -6.34
C ASP A 14 -2.51 -10.63 -5.17
N MET A 15 -2.15 -9.35 -5.29
CA MET A 15 -2.49 -8.34 -4.30
C MET A 15 -4.02 -8.13 -4.18
N ILE A 16 -4.74 -8.08 -5.30
CA ILE A 16 -6.20 -7.80 -5.32
C ILE A 16 -7.01 -8.99 -4.78
N THR A 17 -6.49 -10.22 -4.85
CA THR A 17 -7.18 -11.38 -4.24
C THR A 17 -7.37 -11.26 -2.72
N GLY A 18 -6.62 -10.36 -2.08
CA GLY A 18 -6.77 -10.00 -0.66
C GLY A 18 -7.54 -8.69 -0.43
N THR A 19 -8.65 -8.44 -1.14
CA THR A 19 -9.48 -7.24 -0.91
C THR A 19 -9.78 -7.06 0.57
N LEU A 20 -9.56 -5.85 1.08
CA LEU A 20 -9.81 -5.51 2.48
C LEU A 20 -11.32 -5.58 2.78
N GLY A 21 -11.77 -6.69 3.37
CA GLY A 21 -13.10 -6.81 3.93
C GLY A 21 -13.15 -6.21 5.33
N ILE A 22 -13.94 -5.16 5.52
CA ILE A 22 -14.20 -4.58 6.85
C ILE A 22 -15.44 -5.26 7.43
N LYS A 23 -15.29 -5.86 8.61
CA LYS A 23 -16.35 -6.50 9.39
C LYS A 23 -16.35 -5.95 10.81
N ALA A 24 -17.35 -6.35 11.60
CA ALA A 24 -17.58 -5.79 12.93
C ALA A 24 -16.43 -6.02 13.93
N ASP A 25 -15.56 -7.00 13.70
CA ASP A 25 -14.41 -7.33 14.55
C ASP A 25 -13.05 -6.94 13.93
N THR A 26 -13.05 -6.28 12.76
CA THR A 26 -11.81 -5.83 12.10
C THR A 26 -11.06 -4.85 12.98
N LYS A 27 -9.80 -5.15 13.28
CA LYS A 27 -8.91 -4.28 14.07
C LYS A 27 -8.26 -3.21 13.22
N LYS A 28 -7.90 -2.08 13.84
CA LYS A 28 -7.11 -1.03 13.17
C LYS A 28 -5.80 -1.61 12.61
N SER A 29 -5.16 -2.53 13.31
CA SER A 29 -3.94 -3.23 12.86
C SER A 29 -4.11 -4.03 11.57
N GLU A 30 -5.31 -4.53 11.27
CA GLU A 30 -5.60 -5.19 9.99
C GLU A 30 -5.60 -4.20 8.83
N ILE A 31 -6.01 -2.94 9.07
CA ILE A 31 -5.87 -1.84 8.11
C ILE A 31 -4.39 -1.50 7.90
N GLY A 32 -3.60 -1.45 8.97
CA GLY A 32 -2.15 -1.30 8.87
C GLY A 32 -1.52 -2.41 8.03
N GLY A 33 -1.93 -3.66 8.27
CA GLY A 33 -1.50 -4.83 7.51
C GLY A 33 -1.85 -4.76 6.02
N TYR A 34 -3.02 -4.21 5.67
CA TYR A 34 -3.40 -3.99 4.27
C TYR A 34 -2.45 -3.03 3.56
N PHE A 35 -2.12 -1.90 4.18
CA PHE A 35 -1.16 -0.95 3.62
C PHE A 35 0.27 -1.54 3.54
N ILE A 36 0.67 -2.38 4.52
CA ILE A 36 1.95 -3.10 4.43
C ILE A 36 1.99 -4.04 3.23
N LYS A 37 0.89 -4.76 2.95
CA LYS A 37 0.80 -5.60 1.73
C LYS A 37 0.94 -4.77 0.47
N ILE A 38 0.26 -3.62 0.36
CA ILE A 38 0.43 -2.70 -0.78
C ILE A 38 1.90 -2.31 -0.94
N ALA A 39 2.55 -1.85 0.13
CA ALA A 39 3.96 -1.46 0.07
C ALA A 39 4.87 -2.63 -0.36
N GLY A 40 4.61 -3.84 0.13
CA GLY A 40 5.31 -5.06 -0.28
C GLY A 40 5.16 -5.37 -1.77
N THR A 41 3.94 -5.32 -2.29
CA THR A 41 3.66 -5.53 -3.72
C THR A 41 4.36 -4.48 -4.58
N MET A 42 4.29 -3.20 -4.21
CA MET A 42 4.98 -2.13 -4.95
C MET A 42 6.50 -2.35 -4.99
N LYS A 43 7.10 -2.78 -3.88
CA LYS A 43 8.52 -3.12 -3.82
C LYS A 43 8.88 -4.28 -4.76
N GLU A 44 8.06 -5.33 -4.79
CA GLU A 44 8.25 -6.48 -5.68
C GLU A 44 8.15 -6.08 -7.16
N VAL A 45 7.09 -5.36 -7.52
CA VAL A 45 6.84 -4.86 -8.89
C VAL A 45 8.00 -3.99 -9.35
N LYS A 46 8.46 -3.06 -8.52
CA LYS A 46 9.63 -2.23 -8.81
C LYS A 46 10.85 -3.08 -9.12
N GLY A 47 11.13 -4.10 -8.31
CA GLY A 47 12.26 -5.02 -8.54
C GLY A 47 12.15 -5.76 -9.87
N LYS A 48 10.95 -6.26 -10.22
CA LYS A 48 10.69 -6.92 -11.50
C LYS A 48 10.88 -5.97 -12.69
N LEU A 49 10.39 -4.73 -12.60
CA LEU A 49 10.55 -3.72 -13.64
C LEU A 49 12.00 -3.29 -13.83
N SER A 50 12.76 -3.11 -12.75
CA SER A 50 14.20 -2.84 -12.80
C SER A 50 14.95 -3.98 -13.51
N LYS A 51 14.61 -5.23 -13.23
CA LYS A 51 15.20 -6.39 -13.93
C LYS A 51 14.87 -6.39 -15.42
N ILE A 52 13.63 -6.06 -15.80
CA ILE A 52 13.24 -5.92 -17.22
C ILE A 52 14.07 -4.83 -17.91
N LEU A 53 14.32 -3.70 -17.23
CA LEU A 53 15.17 -2.63 -17.76
C LEU A 53 16.61 -3.10 -18.00
N GLU A 54 17.17 -3.87 -17.07
CA GLU A 54 18.53 -4.41 -17.19
C GLU A 54 18.66 -5.42 -18.33
N GLU A 55 17.70 -6.35 -18.46
CA GLU A 55 17.75 -7.43 -19.45
C GLU A 55 17.31 -7.00 -20.86
N HIS A 56 16.47 -5.96 -20.95
CA HIS A 56 15.74 -5.61 -22.17
C HIS A 56 15.67 -4.10 -22.47
N GLY A 57 16.47 -3.27 -21.80
CA GLY A 57 16.44 -1.80 -21.90
C GLY A 57 16.86 -1.17 -23.24
N ASN A 58 17.00 -1.95 -24.32
CA ASN A 58 17.49 -1.48 -25.62
C ASN A 58 16.49 -0.62 -26.40
N CYS A 59 15.26 -0.45 -25.91
CA CYS A 59 14.24 0.42 -26.51
C CYS A 59 14.07 1.70 -25.67
N PRO A 60 14.57 2.87 -26.13
CA PRO A 60 14.55 4.12 -25.35
C PRO A 60 13.16 4.52 -24.84
N LYS A 61 12.12 4.43 -25.70
CA LYS A 61 10.74 4.77 -25.33
C LYS A 61 10.16 3.86 -24.24
N VAL A 62 10.48 2.57 -24.29
CA VAL A 62 10.00 1.59 -23.30
C VAL A 62 10.71 1.83 -21.97
N LYS A 63 12.02 2.10 -22.03
CA LYS A 63 12.82 2.43 -20.85
C LYS A 63 12.26 3.65 -20.11
N GLU A 64 12.05 4.75 -20.82
CA GLU A 64 11.50 5.99 -20.26
C GLU A 64 10.15 5.73 -19.56
N LYS A 65 9.25 4.96 -20.19
CA LYS A 65 7.95 4.62 -19.58
C LYS A 65 8.05 3.72 -18.36
N ILE A 66 9.01 2.79 -18.32
CA ILE A 66 9.23 1.98 -17.12
C ILE A 66 9.80 2.84 -15.99
N GLU A 67 10.74 3.74 -16.28
CA GLU A 67 11.32 4.65 -15.28
C GLU A 67 10.27 5.60 -14.70
N GLU A 68 9.43 6.19 -15.56
CA GLU A 68 8.26 7.00 -15.15
C GLU A 68 7.33 6.19 -14.24
N PHE A 69 7.00 4.96 -14.64
CA PHE A 69 6.12 4.09 -13.86
C PHE A 69 6.73 3.66 -12.52
N ILE A 70 8.04 3.38 -12.47
CA ILE A 70 8.76 3.10 -11.21
C ILE A 70 8.67 4.31 -10.27
N GLY A 71 8.72 5.54 -10.80
CA GLY A 71 8.52 6.77 -10.04
C GLY A 71 7.17 6.78 -9.32
N GLU A 72 6.09 6.45 -10.02
CA GLU A 72 4.76 6.35 -9.42
C GLU A 72 4.64 5.20 -8.41
N ILE A 73 5.22 4.03 -8.70
CA ILE A 73 5.25 2.90 -7.76
C ILE A 73 5.96 3.28 -6.44
N CYS A 74 7.04 4.06 -6.51
CA CYS A 74 7.75 4.53 -5.32
C CYS A 74 6.89 5.44 -4.44
N LYS A 75 6.05 6.30 -5.03
CA LYS A 75 5.09 7.14 -4.28
C LYS A 75 4.07 6.27 -3.56
N ILE A 76 3.51 5.27 -4.24
CA ILE A 76 2.52 4.35 -3.66
C ILE A 76 3.15 3.55 -2.52
N GLU A 77 4.37 3.01 -2.70
CA GLU A 77 5.11 2.30 -1.66
C GLU A 77 5.32 3.18 -0.42
N ALA A 78 5.78 4.42 -0.61
CA ALA A 78 6.05 5.35 0.47
C ALA A 78 4.76 5.76 1.21
N GLY A 79 3.72 6.14 0.46
CA GLY A 79 2.43 6.51 1.01
C GLY A 79 1.77 5.38 1.80
N ALA A 80 1.87 4.15 1.30
CA ALA A 80 1.36 2.96 1.99
C ALA A 80 2.11 2.70 3.31
N LYS A 81 3.44 2.83 3.35
CA LYS A 81 4.21 2.72 4.60
C LYS A 81 3.77 3.78 5.62
N ILE A 82 3.61 5.03 5.18
CA ILE A 82 3.15 6.13 6.05
C ILE A 82 1.74 5.82 6.59
N ALA A 83 0.81 5.40 5.73
CA ALA A 83 -0.55 5.05 6.13
C ALA A 83 -0.58 3.89 7.13
N SER A 84 0.23 2.84 6.90
CA SER A 84 0.30 1.69 7.80
C SER A 84 0.75 2.07 9.22
N SER A 85 1.65 3.05 9.34
CA SER A 85 2.18 3.50 10.64
C SER A 85 1.09 4.13 11.52
N GLY A 86 0.05 4.72 10.90
CA GLY A 86 -1.07 5.31 11.61
C GLY A 86 -2.17 4.31 11.98
N ALA A 87 -2.14 3.09 11.44
CA ALA A 87 -3.16 2.07 11.62
C ALA A 87 -2.60 0.83 12.36
N SER A 88 -1.89 1.03 13.47
CA SER A 88 -1.27 -0.03 14.27
C SER A 88 -2.08 -0.45 15.50
N GLY A 89 -3.21 0.22 15.77
CA GLY A 89 -4.00 0.01 16.99
C GLY A 89 -4.65 -1.38 17.08
N GLY A 90 -4.79 -1.91 18.30
CA GLY A 90 -5.45 -3.18 18.55
C GLY A 90 -6.99 -3.10 18.59
N ASP A 91 -7.54 -1.90 18.74
CA ASP A 91 -8.99 -1.71 18.81
C ASP A 91 -9.66 -2.09 17.50
N VAL A 92 -10.89 -2.56 17.63
CA VAL A 92 -11.81 -2.76 16.52
C VAL A 92 -12.20 -1.41 15.90
N ILE A 93 -12.40 -1.40 14.58
CA ILE A 93 -12.91 -0.25 13.84
C ILE A 93 -14.35 0.02 14.28
N GLY A 94 -14.64 1.27 14.65
CA GLY A 94 -15.96 1.64 15.16
C GLY A 94 -16.19 1.23 16.62
N ASN A 95 -15.14 0.91 17.37
CA ASN A 95 -15.25 0.65 18.81
C ASN A 95 -15.99 1.80 19.52
N ALA A 96 -17.01 1.44 20.31
CA ALA A 96 -17.76 2.35 21.14
C ALA A 96 -17.63 1.91 22.61
N VAL A 97 -17.31 2.86 23.48
CA VAL A 97 -17.35 2.63 24.93
C VAL A 97 -18.81 2.59 25.41
N ALA A 98 -19.11 1.74 26.39
CA ALA A 98 -20.45 1.62 26.96
C ALA A 98 -20.94 2.97 27.50
N ALA A 99 -22.25 3.22 27.42
CA ALA A 99 -22.86 4.46 27.88
C ALA A 99 -22.38 4.82 29.30
N GLY A 100 -21.94 6.06 29.51
CA GLY A 100 -21.38 6.55 30.78
C GLY A 100 -19.86 6.45 30.92
N HIS A 101 -19.15 5.81 29.98
CA HIS A 101 -17.68 5.86 29.91
C HIS A 101 -17.24 7.01 28.98
N GLY A 102 -16.26 7.80 29.41
CA GLY A 102 -15.79 8.97 28.66
C GLY A 102 -15.20 8.59 27.29
N ALA A 103 -15.52 9.37 26.26
CA ALA A 103 -14.91 9.22 24.94
C ALA A 103 -13.41 9.53 25.00
N ILE A 104 -12.60 8.64 24.43
CA ILE A 104 -11.16 8.86 24.30
C ILE A 104 -10.92 9.52 22.93
N PRO A 105 -10.24 10.69 22.88
CA PRO A 105 -9.89 11.30 21.62
C PRO A 105 -8.98 10.37 20.80
N ALA A 106 -9.19 10.35 19.48
CA ALA A 106 -8.29 9.62 18.59
C ALA A 106 -6.86 10.16 18.68
N ASN A 107 -5.88 9.27 18.50
CA ASN A 107 -4.48 9.69 18.43
C ASN A 107 -4.27 10.57 17.19
N LYS A 108 -3.93 11.84 17.43
CA LYS A 108 -3.72 12.85 16.38
C LYS A 108 -2.63 12.44 15.38
N GLU A 109 -1.52 11.89 15.85
CA GLU A 109 -0.40 11.47 15.00
C GLU A 109 -0.81 10.31 14.10
N SER A 110 -1.53 9.33 14.65
CA SER A 110 -2.09 8.22 13.87
C SER A 110 -3.00 8.72 12.74
N VAL A 111 -3.93 9.63 13.04
CA VAL A 111 -4.84 10.20 12.03
C VAL A 111 -4.06 10.98 10.96
N VAL A 112 -3.10 11.81 11.37
CA VAL A 112 -2.26 12.58 10.44
C VAL A 112 -1.45 11.66 9.52
N SER A 113 -0.90 10.56 10.03
CA SER A 113 -0.16 9.58 9.24
C SER A 113 -1.06 8.89 8.21
N ILE A 114 -2.26 8.45 8.58
CA ILE A 114 -3.21 7.85 7.63
C ILE A 114 -3.55 8.83 6.51
N VAL A 115 -3.93 10.06 6.85
CA VAL A 115 -4.33 11.08 5.88
C VAL A 115 -3.17 11.44 4.95
N LYS A 116 -1.97 11.66 5.50
CA LYS A 116 -0.77 11.96 4.69
C LYS A 116 -0.40 10.80 3.79
N GLY A 117 -0.40 9.58 4.31
CA GLY A 117 -0.06 8.39 3.55
C GLY A 117 -0.99 8.20 2.36
N ILE A 118 -2.31 8.31 2.58
CA ILE A 118 -3.31 8.26 1.49
C ILE A 118 -3.07 9.39 0.49
N LYS A 119 -2.85 10.63 0.93
CA LYS A 119 -2.53 11.77 0.05
C LYS A 119 -1.23 11.59 -0.74
N THR A 120 -0.29 10.78 -0.28
CA THR A 120 0.92 10.45 -1.06
C THR A 120 0.64 9.39 -2.12
N ILE A 121 -0.40 8.56 -1.91
CA ILE A 121 -0.84 7.55 -2.88
C ILE A 121 -1.67 8.17 -4.01
N VAL A 122 -2.57 9.14 -3.70
CA VAL A 122 -3.52 9.77 -4.64
C VAL A 122 -3.15 11.20 -4.99
#